data_AF-D0DW21-F1
#
_entry.id   AF-D0DW21-F1
#
_cell.length_a   1.000
_cell.length_b   1.000
_cell.length_c   1.000
_cell.angle_alpha   90.00
_cell.angle_beta   90.00
_cell.angle_gamma   90.00
#
_symmetry.space_group_name_H-M   'P 1'
#
loop_
_entity.id
_entity.type
_entity.pdbx_description
1 polymer ?
#
loop_
_entity_poly.entity_id
_entity_poly.type
_entity_poly.pdbx_seq_one_letter_code
_entity_poly.pdbx_strand_id
1 'polypeptide(L)' 'MTMNEISKNLGIGASTLHKWIKLFTETGEFGRGSGNFASDKDKEIARLKRQLRDAEGAIEVLKKSIGILSK' A
#
# COMPACT_ATOMS: atom_id res chain seq x y z
N MET A 1 11.99 -3.77 -30.87
CA MET A 1 12.18 -4.01 -29.43
C MET A 1 11.18 -5.07 -29.00
N THR A 2 11.65 -6.20 -28.48
CA THR A 2 10.79 -7.31 -28.05
C THR A 2 10.29 -7.07 -26.63
N MET A 3 9.17 -7.69 -26.27
CA MET A 3 8.59 -7.60 -24.92
C MET A 3 9.60 -7.98 -23.81
N ASN A 4 10.49 -8.94 -24.10
CA ASN A 4 11.54 -9.38 -23.19
C ASN A 4 12.68 -8.36 -23.03
N GLU A 5 12.99 -7.59 -24.08
CA GLU A 5 13.96 -6.49 -23.99
C GLU A 5 13.41 -5.36 -23.14
N ILE A 6 12.12 -5.03 -23.33
CA ILE A 6 11.43 -3.99 -22.56
C ILE A 6 11.33 -4.40 -21.08
N SER A 7 10.94 -5.65 -20.79
CA SER A 7 10.83 -6.12 -19.41
C SER A 7 12.20 -6.13 -18.71
N LYS A 8 13.27 -6.53 -19.41
CA LYS A 8 14.65 -6.48 -18.90
C LYS A 8 15.11 -5.05 -18.63
N ASN A 9 14.86 -4.13 -19.56
CA ASN A 9 15.22 -2.71 -19.38
C ASN A 9 14.49 -2.08 -18.18
N LEU A 10 13.26 -2.51 -17.91
CA LEU A 10 12.46 -2.06 -16.77
C LEU A 10 12.77 -2.82 -15.46
N GLY A 11 13.60 -3.87 -15.49
CA GLY A 11 13.90 -4.68 -14.31
C GLY A 11 12.71 -5.48 -13.78
N ILE A 12 11.71 -5.78 -14.63
CA ILE A 12 10.50 -6.51 -14.25
C ILE A 12 10.39 -7.83 -15.02
N GLY A 13 9.63 -8.78 -14.46
CA GLY A 13 9.30 -10.01 -15.17
C GLY A 13 8.41 -9.74 -16.40
N ALA A 14 8.63 -10.47 -17.49
CA ALA A 14 7.84 -10.35 -18.72
C ALA A 14 6.34 -10.62 -18.50
N SER A 15 6.00 -11.50 -17.55
CA SER A 15 4.61 -11.79 -17.15
C SER A 15 3.92 -10.59 -16.47
N THR A 16 4.66 -9.81 -15.69
CA THR A 16 4.17 -8.56 -15.08
C THR A 16 3.87 -7.52 -16.15
N LEU A 17 4.80 -7.34 -17.10
CA LEU A 17 4.58 -6.42 -18.22
C LEU A 17 3.37 -6.84 -19.06
N HIS A 18 3.20 -8.15 -19.32
CA HIS A 18 2.05 -8.66 -20.06
C HIS A 18 0.72 -8.41 -19.33
N LYS A 19 0.67 -8.60 -18.00
CA LYS A 19 -0.50 -8.26 -17.19
C LYS A 19 -0.83 -6.78 -17.25
N TRP A 20 0.17 -5.90 -17.19
CA TRP A 20 -0.06 -4.45 -17.27
C TRP A 20 -0.59 -4.01 -18.63
N ILE A 21 -0.03 -4.55 -19.72
CA ILE A 21 -0.55 -4.27 -21.07
C ILE A 21 -1.99 -4.75 -21.19
N LYS A 22 -2.28 -6.00 -20.79
CA LYS A 22 -3.63 -6.56 -20.86
C LYS A 22 -4.64 -5.72 -20.07
N LEU A 23 -4.30 -5.37 -18.83
CA LEU A 23 -5.16 -4.56 -17.98
C LEU A 23 -5.40 -3.18 -18.59
N PHE A 24 -4.35 -2.52 -19.06
CA PHE A 24 -4.47 -1.21 -19.70
C PHE A 24 -5.33 -1.27 -20.98
N THR A 25 -5.21 -2.33 -21.78
CA THR A 25 -6.06 -2.49 -22.98
C THR A 25 -7.52 -2.76 -22.65
N GLU A 26 -7.81 -3.42 -21.54
CA GLU A 26 -9.18 -3.79 -21.14
C GLU A 26 -9.90 -2.66 -20.39
N THR A 27 -9.20 -1.93 -19.52
CA THR A 27 -9.82 -0.93 -18.63
C THR A 27 -9.41 0.50 -18.95
N GLY A 28 -8.36 0.71 -19.74
CA GLY A 28 -7.74 2.04 -19.93
C GLY A 28 -6.97 2.54 -18.70
N GLU A 29 -6.85 1.72 -17.65
CA GLU A 29 -6.20 2.09 -16.40
C GLU A 29 -4.86 1.38 -16.23
N PHE A 30 -3.89 2.11 -15.68
CA PHE A 30 -2.64 1.50 -15.23
C PHE A 30 -2.88 0.77 -13.92
N GLY A 31 -2.85 -0.56 -13.95
CA GLY A 31 -2.96 -1.37 -12.74
C GLY A 31 -1.90 -0.99 -11.72
N ARG A 32 -2.36 -0.63 -10.52
CA ARG A 32 -1.47 -0.47 -9.37
C ARG A 32 -0.87 -1.85 -9.08
N GLY A 33 0.45 -1.97 -9.23
CA GLY A 33 1.15 -3.25 -9.07
C GLY A 33 0.80 -3.97 -7.76
N SER A 34 0.98 -5.29 -7.70
CA SER A 34 0.50 -6.17 -6.63
C SER A 34 1.05 -5.90 -5.21
N GLY A 35 1.95 -4.94 -5.05
CA GLY A 35 2.44 -4.46 -3.75
C GLY A 35 1.73 -3.19 -3.25
N ASN A 36 0.79 -2.64 -4.01
CA ASN A 36 0.03 -1.44 -3.65
C ASN A 36 -1.39 -1.79 -3.20
N PHE A 37 -2.00 -0.88 -2.44
CA PHE A 37 -3.41 -0.99 -2.05
C PHE A 37 -4.33 -1.09 -3.27
N ALA A 38 -5.34 -1.96 -3.19
CA ALA A 38 -6.26 -2.27 -4.28
C ALA A 38 -7.06 -1.04 -4.76
N SER A 39 -7.24 -0.03 -3.91
CA SER A 39 -7.83 1.27 -4.25
C SER A 39 -7.25 2.40 -3.40
N ASP A 40 -7.50 3.65 -3.80
CA ASP A 40 -7.18 4.81 -2.95
C ASP A 40 -7.93 4.76 -1.62
N LYS A 41 -9.16 4.23 -1.63
CA LYS A 41 -9.94 4.00 -0.42
C LYS A 41 -9.24 3.01 0.50
N ASP A 42 -8.70 1.91 -0.02
CA ASP A 42 -7.98 0.92 0.80
C ASP A 42 -6.68 1.48 1.38
N LYS A 43 -5.97 2.30 0.60
CA LYS A 43 -4.79 3.04 1.09
C LYS A 43 -5.17 3.96 2.24
N GLU A 44 -6.26 4.70 2.09
CA GLU A 44 -6.74 5.63 3.10
C GLU A 44 -7.25 4.92 4.35
N ILE A 45 -7.97 3.80 4.20
CA ILE A 45 -8.39 2.94 5.31
C ILE A 45 -7.17 2.42 6.09
N ALA A 46 -6.14 1.95 5.40
CA ALA A 46 -4.92 1.46 6.06
C ALA A 46 -4.19 2.59 6.82
N ARG A 47 -4.13 3.79 6.23
CA ARG A 47 -3.56 5.00 6.86
C ARG A 47 -4.35 5.37 8.13
N LEU A 48 -5.68 5.44 8.04
CA LEU A 48 -6.55 5.78 9.16
C LEU A 48 -6.46 4.75 10.29
N LYS A 49 -6.47 3.45 9.96
CA LYS A 49 -6.29 2.37 10.95
C LYS A 49 -4.95 2.49 11.70
N ARG A 50 -3.88 2.91 11.03
CA ARG A 50 -2.59 3.16 11.68
C ARG A 50 -2.66 4.34 12.63
N GLN A 51 -3.20 5.48 12.19
CA GLN A 51 -3.35 6.66 13.04
C GLN A 51 -4.20 6.40 14.28
N LEU A 52 -5.27 5.61 14.14
CA LEU A 52 -6.12 5.23 15.26
C LEU A 52 -5.33 4.44 16.32
N ARG A 53 -4.57 3.41 15.90
CA ARG A 53 -3.73 2.63 16.82
C ARG A 53 -2.68 3.48 17.51
N ASP A 54 -2.02 4.37 16.77
CA ASP A 54 -0.98 5.25 17.33
C ASP A 54 -1.59 6.19 18.39
N ALA A 55 -2.79 6.75 18.12
CA ALA A 55 -3.50 7.60 19.06
C ALA A 55 -4.00 6.83 20.31
N GLU A 56 -4.57 5.64 20.12
CA GLU A 56 -5.01 4.77 21.22
C GLU A 56 -3.83 4.38 22.12
N GLY A 57 -2.70 4.03 21.53
CA GLY A 57 -1.47 3.73 22.27
C GLY A 57 -0.94 4.93 23.05
N ALA A 58 -0.95 6.13 22.46
CA ALA A 58 -0.57 7.35 23.16
C ALA A 58 -1.48 7.62 24.38
N ILE A 59 -2.79 7.44 24.22
CA ILE A 59 -3.76 7.59 25.32
C ILE A 59 -3.49 6.57 26.43
N GLU A 60 -3.18 5.32 26.09
CA GLU A 60 -2.87 4.27 27.08
C GLU A 60 -1.63 4.61 27.90
N VAL A 61 -0.55 5.05 27.24
CA VAL A 61 0.69 5.49 27.90
C VAL A 61 0.42 6.65 28.86
N LEU A 62 -0.37 7.64 28.44
CA LEU A 62 -0.73 8.78 29.29
C LEU A 62 -1.55 8.34 30.51
N LYS A 63 -2.58 7.50 30.31
CA LYS A 63 -3.37 6.94 31.41
C LYS A 63 -2.51 6.17 32.40
N LYS A 64 -1.59 5.35 31.92
CA LYS A 64 -0.66 4.58 32.75
C LYS A 64 0.27 5.51 33.55
N SER A 65 0.75 6.58 32.95
CA SER A 65 1.61 7.58 33.60
C SER A 65 0.86 8.29 34.73
N ILE A 66 -0.39 8.70 34.50
CA ILE A 66 -1.25 9.29 35.53
C ILE A 66 -1.50 8.28 36.67
N GLY A 67 -1.82 7.03 36.36
CA GLY A 67 -2.06 6.00 37.37
C GLY A 67 -0.84 5.68 38.25
N ILE A 68 0.38 5.87 37.73
CA ILE A 68 1.62 5.77 38.51
C ILE A 68 1.78 6.98 39.43
N LEU A 69 1.48 8.18 38.96
CA LEU A 69 1.59 9.42 39.76
C LEU A 69 0.53 9.52 40.86
N SER A 70 -0.66 8.96 40.65
CA SER A 70 -1.75 8.97 41.64
C SER A 70 -1.63 7.89 42.73
N LYS A 71 -0.51 7.16 42.79
CA LYS A 71 -0.17 6.15 43.79
C LYS A 71 0.94 6.65 44.70
#